data_AF-D8RJM2-F1
#
_entry.id   AF-D8RJM2-F1
#
_cell.length_a   1.000
_cell.length_b   1.000
_cell.length_c   1.000
_cell.angle_alpha   90.00
_cell.angle_beta   90.00
_cell.angle_gamma   90.00
#
_symmetry.space_group_name_H-M   'P 1'
#
loop_
_entity.id
_entity.type
_entity.pdbx_description
1 polymer ?
#
loop_
_entity_poly.entity_id
_entity_poly.type
_entity_poly.pdbx_seq_one_letter_code
_entity_poly.pdbx_strand_id
1 'polypeptide(L)' 'KAIKRETSRDFEDALRLIVKSATRPGRYFAKVLYDLMKGMGTDDSTLIRVVVTTAKQDMQYIKADF' A
#
# COMPACT_ATOMS: atom_id res chain seq x y z
N LYS A 1 13.36 7.73 9.48
CA LYS A 1 14.84 7.60 9.48
C LYS A 1 15.32 6.47 10.40
N ALA A 2 14.74 6.28 11.60
CA ALA A 2 15.11 5.17 12.50
C ALA A 2 14.96 3.77 11.88
N ILE A 3 13.83 3.46 11.24
CA ILE A 3 13.57 2.13 10.64
C ILE A 3 14.69 1.69 9.67
N LYS A 4 15.21 2.62 8.84
CA LYS A 4 16.28 2.35 7.86
C LYS A 4 17.66 2.09 8.49
N ARG A 5 17.87 2.53 9.74
CA ARG A 5 19.12 2.32 10.49
C ARG A 5 19.08 1.03 11.28
N GLU A 6 17.92 0.70 11.83
CA GLU A 6 17.76 -0.40 12.80
C GLU A 6 17.29 -1.71 12.15
N THR A 7 16.75 -1.67 10.94
CA THR A 7 16.15 -2.83 10.29
C THR A 7 16.56 -2.93 8.82
N SER A 8 16.46 -4.14 8.26
CA SER A 8 16.84 -4.40 6.87
C SER A 8 15.87 -5.37 6.20
N ARG A 9 15.84 -5.32 4.86
CA ARG A 9 15.04 -6.20 4.00
C ARG A 9 13.55 -6.19 4.38
N ASP A 10 12.91 -7.35 4.36
CA ASP A 10 11.46 -7.52 4.55
C ASP A 10 10.96 -6.93 5.87
N PHE A 11 11.79 -6.92 6.92
CA PHE A 11 11.41 -6.34 8.21
C PHE A 11 11.38 -4.80 8.17
N GLU A 12 12.32 -4.19 7.44
CA GLU A 12 12.31 -2.75 7.19
C GLU A 12 11.07 -2.36 6.39
N ASP A 13 10.76 -3.13 5.35
CA ASP A 13 9.64 -2.87 4.48
C ASP A 13 8.30 -3.03 5.21
N ALA A 14 8.16 -4.07 6.04
CA ALA A 14 6.97 -4.26 6.87
C ALA A 14 6.75 -3.10 7.85
N LEU A 15 7.79 -2.64 8.56
CA LEU A 15 7.67 -1.51 9.49
C LEU A 15 7.35 -0.20 8.76
N ARG A 16 7.94 0.01 7.58
CA ARG A 16 7.59 1.15 6.73
C ARG A 16 6.14 1.09 6.26
N LEU A 17 5.66 -0.11 5.94
CA LEU A 17 4.28 -0.37 5.54
C LEU A 17 3.33 0.09 6.65
N ILE A 18 3.58 -0.36 7.88
CA ILE A 18 2.76 -0.06 9.06
C ILE A 18 2.74 1.45 9.35
N VAL A 19 3.91 2.10 9.31
CA VAL A 19 3.97 3.56 9.55
C VAL A 19 3.25 4.33 8.44
N LYS A 20 3.37 3.90 7.18
CA LYS A 20 2.69 4.57 6.05
C LYS A 20 1.18 4.37 6.10
N SER A 21 0.69 3.17 6.42
CA SER A 21 -0.75 2.93 6.54
C SER A 21 -1.37 3.70 7.70
N ALA A 22 -0.65 3.84 8.82
CA ALA A 22 -1.13 4.58 9.98
C ALA A 22 -1.13 6.11 9.78
N THR A 23 -0.22 6.65 8.97
CA THR A 23 -0.08 8.11 8.78
C THR A 23 -0.79 8.65 7.56
N ARG A 24 -0.79 7.90 6.44
CA ARG A 24 -1.40 8.31 5.17
C ARG A 24 -1.98 7.07 4.45
N PRO A 25 -3.13 6.54 4.91
CA PRO A 25 -3.72 5.33 4.37
C PRO A 25 -4.05 5.45 2.87
N GLY A 26 -4.61 6.58 2.42
CA GLY A 26 -4.96 6.82 1.01
C GLY A 26 -3.74 6.65 0.08
N ARG A 27 -2.70 7.45 0.31
CA ARG A 27 -1.41 7.38 -0.41
C ARG A 27 -0.73 6.00 -0.35
N TYR A 28 -0.87 5.29 0.76
CA TYR A 28 -0.34 3.94 0.89
C TYR A 28 -1.06 2.96 -0.05
N PHE A 29 -2.40 2.94 0.00
CA PHE A 29 -3.19 2.05 -0.85
C PHE A 29 -3.07 2.42 -2.34
N ALA A 30 -2.99 3.71 -2.69
CA ALA A 30 -2.71 4.14 -4.05
C ALA A 30 -1.38 3.57 -4.57
N LYS A 31 -0.33 3.59 -3.75
CA LYS A 31 0.96 2.99 -4.10
C LYS A 31 0.88 1.46 -4.26
N VAL A 32 0.18 0.76 -3.37
CA VAL A 32 -0.01 -0.70 -3.47
C VAL A 32 -0.74 -1.07 -4.76
N LEU A 33 -1.84 -0.39 -5.05
CA LEU A 33 -2.61 -0.59 -6.28
C LEU A 33 -1.77 -0.29 -7.53
N TYR A 34 -0.99 0.79 -7.52
CA TYR A 34 -0.07 1.11 -8.61
C TYR A 34 0.99 0.01 -8.79
N ASP A 35 1.64 -0.43 -7.72
CA ASP A 35 2.67 -1.47 -7.77
C ASP A 35 2.11 -2.82 -8.29
N LEU A 36 0.83 -3.13 -7.98
CA LEU A 36 0.12 -4.31 -8.51
C LEU A 36 -0.20 -4.21 -10.01
N MET A 37 -0.31 -2.99 -10.56
CA MET A 37 -0.68 -2.72 -11.96
C MET A 37 0.50 -2.30 -12.86
N LYS A 38 1.64 -1.91 -12.29
CA LYS A 38 2.82 -1.37 -13.02
C LYS A 38 3.59 -2.43 -13.82
N GLY A 39 3.36 -3.71 -13.57
CA GLY A 39 4.12 -4.84 -14.13
C GLY A 39 3.52 -5.48 -15.39
N MET A 40 4.19 -6.51 -15.91
CA MET A 40 3.63 -7.37 -16.96
C MET A 40 2.70 -8.39 -16.29
N GLY A 41 1.40 -8.24 -16.51
CA GLY A 41 0.36 -8.96 -15.78
C GLY A 41 -0.13 -8.20 -14.56
N THR A 42 -1.10 -8.77 -13.85
CA THR A 42 -1.69 -8.21 -12.64
C THR A 42 -1.89 -9.36 -11.67
N ASP A 43 -1.56 -9.18 -10.39
CA ASP A 43 -2.00 -10.13 -9.36
C ASP A 43 -3.47 -9.80 -9.05
N ASP A 44 -4.36 -10.28 -9.91
CA ASP A 44 -5.79 -10.01 -9.86
C ASP A 44 -6.41 -10.43 -8.51
N SER A 45 -5.96 -11.54 -7.94
CA SER A 45 -6.39 -12.03 -6.63
C SER A 45 -6.07 -11.04 -5.52
N THR A 46 -4.84 -10.52 -5.49
CA THR A 46 -4.44 -9.52 -4.49
C THR A 46 -5.12 -8.18 -4.78
N LEU A 47 -5.25 -7.78 -6.04
CA LEU A 47 -5.92 -6.55 -6.44
C LEU A 47 -7.39 -6.54 -6.00
N ILE A 48 -8.15 -7.60 -6.32
CA ILE A 48 -9.56 -7.75 -5.92
C ILE A 48 -9.69 -7.71 -4.40
N ARG A 49 -8.83 -8.42 -3.67
CA ARG A 49 -8.87 -8.44 -2.20
C ARG A 49 -8.63 -7.05 -1.61
N VAL A 50 -7.62 -6.32 -2.09
CA VAL A 50 -7.32 -4.95 -1.64
C VAL A 50 -8.48 -4.01 -1.96
N VAL A 51 -9.02 -4.08 -3.18
CA VAL A 51 -10.15 -3.25 -3.60
C VAL A 51 -11.39 -3.52 -2.74
N VAL A 52 -11.79 -4.79 -2.56
CA VAL A 52 -12.99 -5.15 -1.77
C VAL A 52 -12.87 -4.73 -0.31
N THR A 53 -11.69 -4.87 0.29
CA THR A 53 -11.47 -4.51 1.70
C THR A 53 -11.36 -3.01 1.94
N THR A 54 -10.91 -2.23 0.95
CA THR A 54 -10.73 -0.76 1.07
C THR A 54 -11.85 0.05 0.45
N ALA A 55 -12.69 -0.55 -0.40
CA ALA A 55 -13.79 0.10 -1.13
C ALA A 55 -14.79 0.81 -0.22
N LYS A 56 -15.04 0.25 0.96
CA LYS A 56 -16.12 0.73 1.83
C LYS A 56 -15.73 1.95 2.67
N GLN A 57 -14.45 2.14 2.96
CA GLN A 57 -13.99 3.17 3.93
C GLN A 57 -13.14 4.27 3.30
N ASP A 58 -12.26 3.94 2.34
CA ASP A 58 -11.15 4.85 1.98
C ASP A 58 -11.01 5.11 0.48
N MET A 59 -11.91 4.57 -0.35
CA MET A 59 -11.78 4.63 -1.82
C MET A 59 -11.83 6.05 -2.38
N GLN A 60 -12.52 6.99 -1.71
CA GLN A 60 -12.55 8.39 -2.11
C GLN A 60 -11.21 9.09 -1.86
N TYR A 61 -10.54 8.79 -0.74
CA TYR A 61 -9.21 9.32 -0.43
C TYR A 61 -8.14 8.69 -1.32
N ILE A 62 -8.26 7.40 -1.61
CA ILE A 62 -7.35 6.69 -2.52
C ILE A 62 -7.40 7.32 -3.92
N LYS A 63 -8.59 7.61 -4.45
CA LYS A 63 -8.72 8.29 -5.76
C LYS A 63 -8.11 9.68 -5.82
N ALA A 64 -8.10 10.42 -4.71
CA ALA A 64 -7.51 11.76 -4.66
C ALA A 64 -5.97 11.73 -4.60
N ASP A 65 -5.40 10.64 -4.08
CA ASP A 65 -3.96 10.43 -3.90
C ASP A 65 -3.30 9.57 -5.01
N PHE A 66 -4.11 9.00 -5.92
CA PHE A 66 -3.66 8.19 -7.07
C PHE A 66 -3.12 9.08 -8.19
#